data_AF-A0A0B0ICG8-F1
#
_entry.id   AF-A0A0B0ICG8-F1
#
_cell.length_a   1.000
_cell.length_b   1.000
_cell.length_c   1.000
_cell.angle_alpha   90.00
_cell.angle_beta   90.00
_cell.angle_gamma   90.00
#
_symmetry.space_group_name_H-M   'P 1'
#
loop_
_entity.id
_entity.type
_entity.pdbx_description
1 polymer ?
#
loop_
_entity_poly.entity_id
_entity_poly.type
_entity_poly.pdbx_seq_one_letter_code
_entity_poly.pdbx_strand_id
1 'polypeptide(L)'
;MESRMEGKSRPEWLKWTIRILLAYALVLAVILAVTIIAILITFTFIIIDSFSDTSQLGAISEQYFVPISEFMWRLFTFLVPGL
;
A
#
# COMPACT_ATOMS: atom_id res chain seq x y z
N MET A 1 20.55 49.04 17.02
CA MET A 1 20.20 47.88 17.86
C MET A 1 19.75 46.77 16.92
N GLU A 2 20.72 46.02 16.39
CA GLU A 2 20.48 44.95 15.40
C GLU A 2 20.09 43.67 16.13
N SER A 3 18.80 43.40 16.29
CA SER A 3 18.33 42.04 16.59
C SER A 3 18.22 41.28 15.28
N ARG A 4 19.35 40.74 14.79
CA ARG A 4 19.34 39.76 13.69
C ARG A 4 18.62 38.53 14.20
N MET A 5 17.34 38.39 13.83
CA MET A 5 16.65 37.12 13.96
C MET A 5 17.34 36.15 13.01
N GLU A 6 18.30 35.39 13.50
CA GLU A 6 18.75 34.15 12.87
C GLU A 6 17.62 33.12 12.97
N GLY A 7 16.58 33.35 12.17
CA GLY A 7 15.60 32.33 11.84
C GLY A 7 16.36 31.23 11.11
N LYS A 8 16.68 30.16 11.84
CA LYS A 8 17.31 28.92 11.34
C LYS A 8 16.62 28.49 10.05
N SER A 9 17.17 28.93 8.93
CA SER A 9 16.60 28.73 7.60
C SER A 9 16.75 27.25 7.30
N ARG A 10 15.72 26.46 7.65
CA ARG A 10 15.68 25.04 7.32
C ARG A 10 15.76 24.99 5.80
N PRO A 11 16.82 24.38 5.23
CA PRO A 11 17.10 24.51 3.81
C PRO A 11 15.89 23.97 3.02
N GLU A 12 15.42 24.75 2.05
CA GLU A 12 14.18 24.46 1.32
C GLU A 12 14.21 23.09 0.63
N TRP A 13 15.41 22.62 0.28
CA TRP A 13 15.66 21.28 -0.26
C TRP A 13 15.16 20.16 0.67
N LEU A 14 15.17 20.38 1.99
CA LEU A 14 14.97 19.37 3.01
C LEU A 14 13.48 19.17 3.23
N LYS A 15 12.71 20.26 3.18
CA LYS A 15 11.25 20.21 3.13
C LYS A 15 10.79 19.47 1.88
N TRP A 16 11.43 19.70 0.73
CA TRP A 16 11.10 19.01 -0.53
C TRP A 16 11.43 17.52 -0.49
N THR A 17 12.63 17.14 -0.04
CA THR A 17 13.02 15.73 0.09
C THR A 17 12.11 14.97 1.06
N ILE A 18 11.78 15.57 2.21
CA ILE A 18 10.85 14.96 3.18
C ILE A 18 9.46 14.78 2.57
N ARG A 19 8.98 15.74 1.78
CA ARG A 19 7.67 15.64 1.11
C ARG A 19 7.64 14.51 0.07
N ILE A 20 8.72 14.33 -0.68
CA ILE A 20 8.87 13.23 -1.65
C ILE A 20 8.91 11.88 -0.92
N LEU A 21 9.69 11.77 0.15
CA LEU A 21 9.76 10.56 0.97
C LEU A 21 8.41 10.20 1.60
N LEU A 22 7.67 11.21 2.11
CA LEU A 22 6.33 11.01 2.64
C LEU A 22 5.34 10.57 1.56
N ALA A 23 5.40 11.16 0.37
CA ALA A 23 4.55 10.76 -0.75
C ALA A 23 4.82 9.30 -1.14
N TYR A 24 6.09 8.91 -1.21
CA TYR A 24 6.50 7.53 -1.47
C TYR A 24 6.00 6.56 -0.38
N ALA A 25 6.17 6.91 0.89
CA ALA A 25 5.66 6.11 2.01
C ALA A 25 4.14 5.98 1.99
N LEU A 26 3.42 7.02 1.57
CA LEU A 26 1.96 7.00 1.43
C LEU A 26 1.53 6.05 0.30
N VAL A 27 2.22 6.06 -0.83
CA VAL A 27 1.98 5.10 -1.93
C VAL A 27 2.16 3.66 -1.45
N LEU A 28 3.26 3.37 -0.72
CA LEU A 28 3.48 2.05 -0.13
C LEU A 28 2.37 1.66 0.85
N ALA A 29 1.95 2.59 1.71
CA ALA A 29 0.86 2.35 2.65
C ALA A 29 -0.46 2.03 1.94
N VAL A 30 -0.75 2.69 0.81
CA VAL A 30 -1.94 2.39 -0.01
C VAL A 30 -1.86 1.00 -0.61
N ILE A 31 -0.70 0.60 -1.16
CA ILE A 31 -0.51 -0.75 -1.73
C ILE A 31 -0.74 -1.82 -0.65
N LEU A 32 -0.16 -1.63 0.53
CA LEU A 32 -0.37 -2.52 1.68
C LEU A 32 -1.84 -2.57 2.10
N ALA A 33 -2.51 -1.43 2.20
CA ALA A 33 -3.92 -1.37 2.57
C ALA A 33 -4.80 -2.13 1.58
N VAL A 34 -4.60 -1.93 0.28
CA VAL A 34 -5.33 -2.65 -0.78
C VAL A 34 -5.09 -4.15 -0.68
N THR A 35 -3.84 -4.56 -0.44
CA THR A 35 -3.48 -5.97 -0.28
C THR A 35 -4.20 -6.61 0.92
N ILE A 36 -4.22 -5.93 2.06
CA ILE A 36 -4.93 -6.40 3.27
C ILE A 36 -6.43 -6.52 2.99
N ILE A 37 -7.04 -5.53 2.33
CA ILE A 37 -8.46 -5.57 1.96
C ILE A 37 -8.76 -6.76 1.05
N ALA A 38 -7.93 -6.99 0.02
CA ALA A 38 -8.08 -8.12 -0.90
C ALA A 38 -8.04 -9.47 -0.16
N ILE A 39 -7.12 -9.63 0.80
CA ILE A 39 -7.01 -10.82 1.64
C ILE A 39 -8.27 -10.99 2.51
N LEU A 40 -8.75 -9.92 3.16
CA LEU A 40 -9.95 -9.97 3.99
C LEU A 40 -11.20 -10.35 3.19
N ILE A 41 -11.37 -9.81 1.99
CA ILE A 41 -12.49 -10.16 1.10
C ILE A 41 -12.38 -11.63 0.69
N THR A 42 -11.21 -12.07 0.26
CA THR A 42 -10.96 -13.47 -0.09
C THR A 42 -11.29 -14.41 1.06
N PHE A 43 -10.84 -14.08 2.27
CA PHE A 43 -11.14 -14.87 3.47
C PHE A 43 -12.64 -14.91 3.78
N THR A 44 -13.33 -13.77 3.63
CA THR A 44 -14.78 -13.69 3.81
C THR A 44 -15.51 -14.56 2.79
N PHE A 45 -15.08 -14.56 1.53
CA PHE A 45 -15.65 -15.39 0.47
C PHE A 45 -15.46 -16.88 0.75
N ILE A 46 -14.27 -17.29 1.22
CA ILE A 46 -14.00 -18.68 1.62
C ILE A 46 -14.95 -19.10 2.75
N ILE A 47 -15.17 -18.24 3.75
CA ILE A 47 -16.11 -18.53 4.84
C ILE A 47 -17.53 -18.69 4.29
N ILE A 48 -18.01 -17.76 3.45
CA ILE A 48 -19.35 -17.82 2.88
C ILE A 48 -19.54 -19.09 2.04
N ASP A 49 -18.57 -19.45 1.21
CA ASP A 49 -18.60 -20.69 0.42
C ASP A 49 -18.61 -21.93 1.32
N SER A 50 -17.82 -21.93 2.40
CA SER A 50 -17.81 -23.03 3.38
C SER A 50 -19.15 -23.21 4.11
N PHE A 51 -19.96 -22.15 4.25
CA PHE A 51 -21.28 -22.23 4.84
C PHE A 51 -22.40 -22.48 3.82
N SER A 52 -22.14 -22.20 2.54
CA SER A 52 -23.15 -22.27 1.46
C SER A 52 -23.04 -23.52 0.60
N ASP A 53 -22.03 -24.37 0.80
CA ASP A 53 -21.72 -25.56 -0.02
C ASP A 53 -21.61 -25.25 -1.53
N THR A 54 -21.29 -23.99 -1.88
CA THR A 54 -21.07 -23.52 -3.25
C THR A 54 -19.60 -23.27 -3.49
N SER A 55 -19.12 -23.51 -4.72
CA SER A 55 -17.70 -23.32 -5.10
C SER A 55 -17.44 -22.06 -5.94
N GLN A 56 -18.48 -21.22 -6.14
CA GLN A 56 -18.43 -20.11 -7.09
C GLN A 56 -17.64 -18.91 -6.56
N LEU A 57 -17.64 -18.63 -5.25
CA LEU A 57 -16.91 -17.48 -4.72
C LEU A 57 -15.39 -17.76 -4.62
N GLY A 58 -15.01 -19.02 -4.39
CA GLY A 58 -13.64 -19.50 -4.49
C GLY A 58 -13.07 -19.32 -5.91
N ALA A 59 -13.86 -19.65 -6.95
CA ALA A 59 -13.46 -19.44 -8.34
C ALA A 59 -13.27 -17.93 -8.67
N ILE A 60 -14.11 -17.05 -8.11
CA ILE A 60 -13.94 -15.59 -8.25
C ILE A 60 -12.67 -15.11 -7.54
N SER A 61 -12.33 -15.69 -6.38
CA SER A 61 -11.09 -15.41 -5.68
C SER A 61 -9.86 -15.77 -6.52
N GLU A 62 -9.82 -16.98 -7.09
CA GLU A 62 -8.72 -17.42 -7.94
C GLU A 62 -8.60 -16.59 -9.22
N GLN A 63 -9.72 -16.22 -9.84
CA GLN A 63 -9.71 -15.51 -11.11
C GLN A 63 -9.32 -14.03 -10.97
N TYR A 64 -9.68 -13.37 -9.87
CA TYR A 64 -9.48 -11.92 -9.71
C TYR A 64 -8.53 -11.56 -8.57
N PHE A 65 -8.68 -12.16 -7.40
CA PHE A 65 -7.92 -11.74 -6.22
C PHE A 65 -6.47 -12.25 -6.26
N VAL A 66 -6.23 -13.48 -6.73
CA VAL A 66 -4.87 -14.01 -6.88
C VAL A 66 -4.03 -13.14 -7.84
N PRO A 67 -4.46 -12.84 -9.08
CA PRO A 67 -3.69 -11.97 -9.98
C PRO A 67 -3.48 -10.55 -9.45
N ILE A 68 -4.50 -9.97 -8.79
CA ILE A 68 -4.40 -8.64 -8.18
C ILE A 68 -3.35 -8.65 -7.07
N SER A 69 -3.34 -9.67 -6.21
CA SER A 69 -2.36 -9.80 -5.13
C SER A 69 -0.93 -9.95 -5.66
N GLU A 70 -0.72 -10.75 -6.71
CA GLU A 70 0.59 -10.88 -7.35
C GLU A 70 1.05 -9.57 -8.00
N PHE A 71 0.13 -8.85 -8.65
CA PHE A 71 0.43 -7.56 -9.24
C PHE A 71 0.81 -6.53 -8.18
N MET A 72 0.04 -6.44 -7.08
CA MET A 72 0.36 -5.57 -5.94
C MET A 72 1.71 -5.93 -5.31
N TRP A 73 2.03 -7.23 -5.21
CA TRP A 73 3.32 -7.72 -4.71
C TRP A 73 4.48 -7.35 -5.64
N ARG A 74 4.32 -7.51 -6.96
CA ARG A 74 5.32 -7.08 -7.96
C ARG A 74 5.52 -5.56 -7.94
N LEU A 75 4.44 -4.81 -7.78
CA LEU A 75 4.50 -3.36 -7.64
C LEU A 75 5.25 -2.96 -6.36
N PHE A 76 4.95 -3.63 -5.24
CA PHE A 76 5.62 -3.41 -3.95
C PHE A 76 7.13 -3.70 -4.02
N THR A 77 7.51 -4.87 -4.54
CA THR A 77 8.92 -5.27 -4.72
C THR A 77 9.67 -4.40 -5.72
N PHE A 78 8.99 -3.88 -6.75
CA PHE A 78 9.58 -2.90 -7.66
C PHE A 78 9.81 -1.54 -6.97
N LEU A 79 8.87 -1.09 -6.14
CA LEU A 79 9.01 0.18 -5.44
C LEU A 79 10.08 0.11 -4.35
N VAL A 80 10.17 -0.99 -3.59
CA VAL A 80 11.14 -1.17 -2.49
C VAL A 80 12.42 -1.83 -3.01
N PRO A 81 13.48 -1.07 -3.34
CA PRO A 81 14.72 -1.66 -3.83
C PRO A 81 15.39 -2.52 -2.75
N GLY A 82 15.71 -3.77 -3.10
CA GLY A 82 16.50 -4.67 -2.26
C GLY A 82 15.74 -5.77 -1.50
N LEU A 83 14.45 -6.00 -1.81
CA LEU A 83 13.71 -7.22 -1.44
C LEU A 83 13.88 -8.33 -2.48
#